data_AF-A0A969SY10-F1
#
_entry.id   AF-A0A969SY10-F1
#
_cell.length_a   1.000
_cell.length_b   1.000
_cell.length_c   1.000
_cell.angle_alpha   90.00
_cell.angle_beta   90.00
_cell.angle_gamma   90.00
#
_symmetry.space_group_name_H-M   'P 1'
#
loop_
_entity.id
_entity.type
_entity.pdbx_description
1 polymer ?
#
loop_
_entity_poly.entity_id
_entity_poly.type
_entity_poly.pdbx_seq_one_letter_code
_entity_poly.pdbx_strand_id
1 'polypeptide(L)'
;MVLNLYVTAIESGGGRSLILLGVMEILSKRIGKLGFFRPVIHSSHKDPAIELIQSRYPMTASYEAQYALTHEEVQHFVAAGKQDELSQIVLEKYKALEQQCDFVLCAGTNSEEITAAFEFDFNARIAKELGADDFLTKPVDFSQLKVKLKLT
;
A
#
# COMPACT_ATOMS: atom_id res chain seq x y z
N MET A 1 18.27 -3.09 -0.27
CA MET A 1 16.97 -3.67 0.10
C MET A 1 16.24 -2.58 0.85
N VAL A 2 15.10 -2.12 0.33
CA VAL A 2 14.28 -1.04 0.91
C VAL A 2 13.40 -1.64 2.00
N LEU A 3 13.17 -0.91 3.10
CA LEU A 3 12.18 -1.34 4.09
C LEU A 3 10.78 -0.97 3.60
N ASN A 4 9.84 -1.90 3.74
CA ASN A 4 8.45 -1.65 3.42
C ASN A 4 7.52 -2.13 4.53
N LEU A 5 6.30 -1.57 4.53
CA LEU A 5 5.23 -1.94 5.44
C LEU A 5 3.92 -1.99 4.68
N TYR A 6 3.17 -3.08 4.81
CA TYR A 6 1.87 -3.23 4.16
C TYR A 6 0.74 -3.11 5.18
N VAL A 7 -0.08 -2.07 5.02
CA VAL A 7 -1.24 -1.77 5.87
C VAL A 7 -2.51 -2.07 5.09
N THR A 8 -3.30 -3.04 5.54
CA THR A 8 -4.67 -3.25 5.06
C THR A 8 -5.66 -3.06 6.21
N ALA A 9 -6.91 -2.73 5.89
CA ALA A 9 -7.98 -2.64 6.89
C ALA A 9 -8.72 -3.98 7.00
N ILE A 10 -9.22 -4.28 8.19
CA ILE A 10 -10.19 -5.37 8.43
C ILE A 10 -11.62 -4.87 8.14
N GLU A 11 -11.88 -3.55 8.27
CA GLU A 11 -13.22 -2.97 8.21
C GLU A 11 -13.23 -1.54 7.61
N SER A 12 -14.30 -1.18 6.91
CA SER A 12 -14.57 0.19 6.45
C SER A 12 -14.86 1.09 7.67
N GLY A 13 -14.04 2.14 7.86
CA GLY A 13 -14.26 3.19 8.88
C GLY A 13 -13.33 3.19 10.11
N GLY A 14 -12.49 2.17 10.32
CA GLY A 14 -11.82 1.91 11.61
C GLY A 14 -10.44 2.54 11.89
N GLY A 15 -10.09 3.72 11.33
CA GLY A 15 -8.85 4.42 11.73
C GLY A 15 -7.58 4.08 10.91
N ARG A 16 -7.72 3.40 9.77
CA ARG A 16 -6.61 3.15 8.84
C ARG A 16 -5.89 4.42 8.40
N SER A 17 -6.62 5.48 8.07
CA SER A 17 -6.01 6.77 7.69
C SER A 17 -5.18 7.36 8.83
N LEU A 18 -5.61 7.19 10.09
CA LEU A 18 -4.82 7.63 11.25
C LEU A 18 -3.54 6.82 11.41
N ILE A 19 -3.59 5.51 11.16
CA ILE A 19 -2.41 4.65 11.16
C ILE A 19 -1.44 5.08 10.06
N LEU A 20 -1.93 5.23 8.82
CA LEU A 20 -1.10 5.66 7.69
C LEU A 20 -0.44 7.01 7.97
N LEU A 21 -1.21 7.99 8.47
CA LEU A 21 -0.68 9.31 8.85
C LEU A 21 0.32 9.21 9.99
N GLY A 22 0.03 8.44 11.05
CA GLY A 22 0.94 8.26 12.18
C GLY A 22 2.27 7.63 11.77
N VAL A 23 2.23 6.62 10.90
CA VAL A 23 3.43 5.98 10.34
C VAL A 23 4.21 6.98 9.48
N MET A 24 3.54 7.67 8.56
CA MET A 24 4.19 8.66 7.68
C MET A 24 4.78 9.84 8.44
N GLU A 25 4.11 10.32 9.49
CA GLU A 25 4.61 11.39 10.37
C GLU A 25 5.92 10.99 11.07
N ILE A 26 5.99 9.76 11.57
CA ILE A 26 7.20 9.25 12.22
C ILE A 26 8.34 9.09 11.19
N LEU A 27 8.03 8.55 10.02
CA LEU A 27 9.00 8.26 8.98
C LEU A 27 9.53 9.54 8.32
N SER A 28 8.68 10.54 8.06
CA SER A 28 9.05 11.78 7.36
C SER A 28 10.10 12.60 8.10
N LYS A 29 10.22 12.42 9.42
CA LYS A 29 11.26 13.07 10.24
C LYS A 29 12.62 12.36 10.18
N ARG A 30 12.68 11.15 9.63
CA ARG A 30 13.85 10.25 9.74
C ARG A 30 14.34 9.70 8.40
N ILE A 31 13.46 9.62 7.40
CA ILE A 31 13.73 9.04 6.10
C ILE A 31 13.66 10.14 5.04
N GLY A 32 14.71 10.24 4.21
CA GLY A 32 14.83 11.30 3.20
C GLY A 32 13.97 11.07 1.95
N LYS A 33 13.88 9.82 1.48
CA LYS A 33 13.08 9.47 0.29
C LYS A 33 11.96 8.51 0.64
N LEU A 34 10.77 9.07 0.87
CA LEU A 34 9.58 8.30 1.20
C LEU A 34 8.73 8.02 -0.03
N GLY A 35 8.35 6.75 -0.16
CA GLY A 35 7.33 6.27 -1.08
C GLY A 35 6.04 5.92 -0.35
N PHE A 36 4.92 6.09 -1.04
CA PHE A 36 3.61 5.60 -0.62
C PHE A 36 3.00 4.88 -1.81
N PHE A 37 2.45 3.69 -1.59
CA PHE A 37 1.98 2.81 -2.66
C PHE A 37 0.61 2.22 -2.37
N ARG A 38 -0.29 2.31 -3.33
CA ARG A 38 -1.60 1.65 -3.35
C ARG A 38 -1.67 0.67 -4.50
N PRO A 39 -1.62 -0.65 -4.26
CA PRO A 39 -1.69 -1.63 -5.34
C PRO A 39 -2.90 -1.43 -6.27
N VAL A 40 -4.05 -1.10 -5.68
CA VAL A 40 -5.30 -0.86 -6.40
C VAL A 40 -5.94 0.43 -5.89
N ILE A 41 -6.43 1.27 -6.81
CA ILE A 41 -7.24 2.46 -6.55
C ILE A 41 -8.67 2.27 -7.08
N HIS A 42 -9.64 3.00 -6.52
CA HIS A 42 -11.05 2.82 -6.85
C HIS A 42 -11.43 3.19 -8.29
N SER A 43 -10.99 4.35 -8.79
CA SER A 43 -11.37 4.83 -10.13
C SER A 43 -10.29 5.71 -10.76
N SER A 44 -10.60 6.28 -11.94
CA SER A 44 -9.77 7.27 -12.65
C SER A 44 -9.67 8.63 -11.95
N HIS A 45 -10.53 8.91 -10.96
CA HIS A 45 -10.33 10.04 -10.07
C HIS A 45 -9.17 9.78 -9.12
N LYS A 46 -8.58 10.86 -8.60
CA LYS A 46 -7.44 10.74 -7.71
C LYS A 46 -7.82 10.01 -6.41
N ASP A 47 -6.98 9.06 -5.98
CA ASP A 47 -7.19 8.29 -4.76
C ASP A 47 -7.01 9.21 -3.54
N PRO A 48 -8.02 9.33 -2.66
CA PRO A 48 -7.97 10.26 -1.54
C PRO A 48 -6.80 10.02 -0.58
N ALA A 49 -6.34 8.77 -0.43
CA ALA A 49 -5.21 8.49 0.45
C ALA A 49 -3.89 8.93 -0.19
N ILE A 50 -3.71 8.71 -1.50
CA ILE A 50 -2.53 9.21 -2.22
C ILE A 50 -2.48 10.75 -2.16
N GLU A 51 -3.60 11.42 -2.43
CA GLU A 51 -3.68 12.88 -2.36
C GLU A 51 -3.38 13.41 -0.95
N LEU A 52 -3.96 12.77 0.07
CA LEU A 52 -3.73 13.16 1.46
C LEU A 52 -2.25 13.05 1.84
N ILE A 53 -1.58 11.97 1.44
CA ILE A 53 -0.16 11.77 1.73
C ILE A 53 0.70 12.78 0.97
N GLN A 54 0.47 12.98 -0.33
CA GLN A 54 1.20 13.97 -1.13
C GLN A 54 1.03 15.40 -0.61
N SER A 55 -0.16 15.75 -0.10
CA SER A 55 -0.42 17.09 0.42
C SER A 55 0.28 17.40 1.75
N ARG A 56 0.70 16.37 2.50
CA ARG A 56 1.28 16.52 3.85
C ARG A 56 2.76 16.22 3.93
N TYR A 57 3.24 15.30 3.10
CA TYR A 57 4.60 14.80 3.18
C TYR A 57 5.30 14.98 1.83
N PRO A 58 6.58 15.41 1.83
CA PRO A 58 7.34 15.51 0.59
C PRO A 58 7.56 14.10 0.01
N MET A 59 6.92 13.81 -1.12
CA MET A 59 7.05 12.53 -1.83
C MET A 59 8.06 12.65 -2.97
N THR A 60 8.85 11.61 -3.19
CA THR A 60 9.83 11.56 -4.29
C THR A 60 9.15 11.18 -5.62
N ALA A 61 8.08 10.39 -5.57
CA ALA A 61 7.43 9.82 -6.74
C ALA A 61 6.21 10.63 -7.21
N SER A 62 5.91 10.57 -8.51
CA SER A 62 4.68 11.14 -9.07
C SER A 62 3.45 10.36 -8.62
N TYR A 63 2.26 10.94 -8.77
CA TYR A 63 0.99 10.30 -8.43
C TYR A 63 0.81 8.94 -9.13
N GLU A 64 1.17 8.87 -10.41
CA GLU A 64 1.03 7.68 -11.28
C GLU A 64 2.01 6.56 -10.91
N ALA A 65 3.08 6.87 -10.19
CA ALA A 65 4.02 5.88 -9.67
C ALA A 65 3.57 5.29 -8.32
N GLN A 66 2.53 5.86 -7.69
CA GLN A 66 2.05 5.46 -6.38
C GLN A 66 0.91 4.45 -6.42
N TYR A 67 0.48 4.02 -7.60
CA TYR A 67 -0.46 2.92 -7.76
C TYR A 67 -0.12 2.03 -8.96
N ALA A 68 -0.69 0.82 -8.98
CA ALA A 68 -0.51 -0.09 -10.10
C ALA A 68 -1.73 -0.20 -11.00
N LEU A 69 -2.91 -0.45 -10.41
CA LEU A 69 -4.13 -0.73 -11.14
C LEU A 69 -5.32 0.04 -10.57
N THR A 70 -6.31 0.27 -11.41
CA THR A 70 -7.66 0.66 -11.02
C THR A 70 -8.50 -0.58 -10.73
N HIS A 71 -9.61 -0.39 -10.04
CA HIS A 71 -10.56 -1.45 -9.76
C HIS A 71 -11.11 -2.11 -11.03
N GLU A 72 -11.42 -1.29 -12.04
CA GLU A 72 -11.91 -1.77 -13.35
C GLU A 72 -10.89 -2.70 -14.02
N GLU A 73 -9.60 -2.34 -13.99
CA GLU A 73 -8.54 -3.20 -14.54
C GLU A 73 -8.43 -4.52 -13.76
N VAL A 74 -8.52 -4.47 -12.42
CA VAL A 74 -8.54 -5.68 -11.58
C VAL A 74 -9.69 -6.59 -11.97
N GLN A 75 -10.91 -6.05 -12.10
CA GLN A 75 -12.08 -6.84 -12.52
C GLN A 75 -11.88 -7.47 -13.90
N HIS A 76 -11.28 -6.74 -14.85
CA HIS A 76 -10.95 -7.26 -16.16
C HIS A 76 -10.00 -8.46 -16.10
N PHE A 77 -8.89 -8.37 -15.34
CA PHE A 77 -7.96 -9.47 -15.16
C PHE A 77 -8.60 -10.67 -14.45
N VAL A 78 -9.41 -10.42 -13.42
CA VAL A 78 -10.10 -11.48 -12.67
C VAL A 78 -11.10 -12.22 -13.56
N ALA A 79 -11.92 -11.51 -14.33
CA ALA A 79 -12.87 -12.10 -15.26
C ALA A 79 -12.19 -12.93 -16.36
N ALA A 80 -10.96 -12.56 -16.74
CA ALA A 80 -10.15 -13.28 -17.71
C ALA A 80 -9.32 -14.44 -17.10
N GLY A 81 -9.38 -14.67 -15.78
CA GLY A 81 -8.57 -15.69 -15.09
C GLY A 81 -7.07 -15.37 -15.05
N LYS A 82 -6.69 -14.10 -15.23
CA LYS A 82 -5.31 -13.62 -15.38
C LYS A 82 -4.74 -13.03 -14.08
N GLN A 83 -4.93 -13.73 -12.96
CA GLN A 83 -4.50 -13.24 -11.65
C GLN A 83 -2.97 -13.12 -11.53
N ASP A 84 -2.21 -13.98 -12.20
CA ASP A 84 -0.74 -13.92 -12.18
C ASP A 84 -0.20 -12.69 -12.92
N GLU A 85 -0.82 -12.35 -14.06
CA GLU A 85 -0.48 -11.15 -14.83
C GLU A 85 -0.78 -9.87 -14.03
N LEU A 86 -1.93 -9.84 -13.35
CA LEU A 86 -2.29 -8.77 -12.42
C LEU A 86 -1.21 -8.59 -11.35
N SER A 87 -0.85 -9.67 -10.66
CA SER A 87 0.19 -9.67 -9.62
C SER A 87 1.54 -9.18 -10.13
N GLN A 88 1.93 -9.62 -11.33
CA GLN A 88 3.16 -9.17 -11.97
C GLN A 88 3.17 -7.66 -12.21
N ILE A 89 2.07 -7.09 -12.71
CA ILE A 89 1.95 -5.63 -12.94
C ILE A 89 2.11 -4.87 -11.62
N VAL A 90 1.46 -5.34 -10.54
CA VAL A 90 1.59 -4.72 -9.21
C VAL A 90 3.03 -4.75 -8.72
N LEU A 91 3.71 -5.89 -8.85
CA LEU A 91 5.10 -6.04 -8.43
C LEU A 91 6.04 -5.14 -9.24
N GLU A 92 5.89 -5.08 -10.56
CA GLU A 92 6.71 -4.25 -11.44
C GLU A 92 6.59 -2.77 -11.08
N LYS A 93 5.35 -2.28 -10.89
CA LYS A 93 5.06 -0.91 -10.46
C LYS A 93 5.67 -0.60 -9.09
N TYR A 94 5.49 -1.51 -8.13
CA TYR A 94 6.10 -1.36 -6.81
C TYR A 94 7.63 -1.31 -6.89
N LYS A 95 8.27 -2.19 -7.69
CA LYS A 95 9.73 -2.23 -7.82
C LYS A 95 10.29 -0.96 -8.46
N ALA A 96 9.59 -0.38 -9.43
CA ALA A 96 9.96 0.91 -10.02
C ALA A 96 9.91 2.05 -8.99
N LEU A 97 8.91 2.06 -8.10
CA LEU A 97 8.81 3.01 -7.00
C LEU A 97 9.89 2.76 -5.93
N GLU A 98 10.12 1.50 -5.57
CA GLU A 98 11.10 1.07 -4.58
C GLU A 98 12.50 1.58 -4.90
N GLN A 99 12.90 1.55 -6.18
CA GLN A 99 14.22 2.03 -6.62
C GLN A 99 14.47 3.53 -6.36
N GLN A 100 13.41 4.31 -6.13
CA GLN A 100 13.47 5.75 -5.92
C GLN A 100 13.36 6.13 -4.44
N CYS A 101 13.10 5.16 -3.56
CA CYS A 101 12.71 5.39 -2.17
C CYS A 101 13.65 4.64 -1.20
N ASP A 102 13.88 5.22 -0.03
CA ASP A 102 14.57 4.55 1.09
C ASP A 102 13.59 3.72 1.93
N PHE A 103 12.29 4.06 1.87
CA PHE A 103 11.20 3.33 2.50
C PHE A 103 9.90 3.50 1.69
N VAL A 104 9.10 2.43 1.56
CA VAL A 104 7.77 2.48 0.92
C VAL A 104 6.68 2.02 1.88
N LEU A 105 5.74 2.91 2.21
CA LEU A 105 4.53 2.55 2.93
C LEU A 105 3.46 2.08 1.93
N CYS A 106 3.11 0.80 1.98
CA CYS A 106 2.07 0.21 1.16
C CYS A 106 0.73 0.24 1.90
N ALA A 107 -0.31 0.67 1.19
CA ALA A 107 -1.68 0.73 1.65
C ALA A 107 -2.53 -0.19 0.75
N GLY A 108 -2.89 -1.37 1.27
CA GLY A 108 -3.70 -2.39 0.57
C GLY A 108 -5.07 -1.94 0.11
N THR A 109 -5.75 -2.76 -0.69
CA THR A 109 -7.07 -2.38 -1.22
C THR A 109 -8.17 -2.58 -0.18
N ASN A 110 -9.20 -1.73 -0.25
CA ASN A 110 -10.46 -1.86 0.47
C ASN A 110 -11.58 -1.36 -0.45
N SER A 111 -12.29 -2.28 -1.06
CA SER A 111 -13.40 -2.04 -1.96
C SER A 111 -14.63 -2.73 -1.41
N GLU A 112 -15.68 -1.95 -1.21
CA GLU A 112 -17.01 -2.46 -0.88
C GLU A 112 -17.61 -3.29 -2.03
N GLU A 113 -17.04 -3.17 -3.24
CA GLU A 113 -17.50 -3.84 -4.46
C GLU A 113 -16.89 -5.25 -4.63
N ILE A 114 -15.82 -5.57 -3.90
CA ILE A 114 -15.22 -6.90 -3.88
C ILE A 114 -15.60 -7.62 -2.58
N THR A 115 -15.84 -8.92 -2.65
CA THR A 115 -16.11 -9.72 -1.45
C THR A 115 -14.91 -9.67 -0.49
N ALA A 116 -15.15 -9.49 0.81
CA ALA A 116 -14.08 -9.43 1.83
C ALA A 116 -13.08 -10.59 1.79
N ALA A 117 -13.52 -11.80 1.41
CA ALA A 117 -12.65 -12.97 1.25
C ALA A 117 -11.61 -12.78 0.12
N PHE A 118 -12.06 -12.34 -1.05
CA PHE A 118 -11.16 -12.02 -2.16
C PHE A 118 -10.20 -10.88 -1.80
N GLU A 119 -10.67 -9.85 -1.11
CA GLU A 119 -9.81 -8.73 -0.68
C GLU A 119 -8.68 -9.19 0.24
N PHE A 120 -9.00 -10.09 1.16
CA PHE A 120 -8.03 -10.66 2.08
C PHE A 120 -6.98 -11.47 1.33
N ASP A 121 -7.40 -12.41 0.47
CA ASP A 121 -6.51 -13.26 -0.30
C ASP A 121 -5.62 -12.44 -1.26
N PHE A 122 -6.21 -11.42 -1.89
CA PHE A 122 -5.49 -10.49 -2.75
C PHE A 122 -4.43 -9.70 -1.99
N ASN A 123 -4.81 -9.04 -0.88
CA ASN A 123 -3.88 -8.26 -0.07
C ASN A 123 -2.76 -9.15 0.50
N ALA A 124 -3.07 -10.37 0.95
CA ALA A 124 -2.09 -11.33 1.44
C ALA A 124 -1.11 -11.77 0.35
N ARG A 125 -1.62 -12.06 -0.86
CA ARG A 125 -0.79 -12.40 -2.02
C ARG A 125 0.16 -11.27 -2.39
N ILE A 126 -0.36 -10.05 -2.55
CA ILE A 126 0.45 -8.88 -2.89
C ILE A 126 1.47 -8.62 -1.79
N ALA A 127 1.09 -8.58 -0.52
CA ALA A 127 2.03 -8.35 0.58
C ALA A 127 3.21 -9.34 0.54
N LYS A 128 2.94 -10.63 0.30
CA LYS A 128 3.97 -11.67 0.13
C LYS A 128 4.86 -11.41 -1.08
N GLU A 129 4.28 -11.07 -2.24
CA GLU A 129 5.05 -10.78 -3.46
C GLU A 129 5.94 -9.53 -3.30
N LEU A 130 5.52 -8.56 -2.50
CA LEU A 130 6.30 -7.37 -2.18
C LEU A 130 7.37 -7.63 -1.09
N GLY A 131 7.43 -8.82 -0.51
CA GLY A 131 8.29 -9.13 0.64
C GLY A 131 7.91 -8.34 1.90
N ALA A 132 6.64 -7.94 1.98
CA ALA A 132 6.05 -7.15 3.05
C ALA A 132 5.17 -8.03 3.97
N ASP A 133 5.72 -9.18 4.36
CA ASP A 133 5.03 -10.27 5.06
C ASP A 133 4.52 -9.86 6.45
N ASP A 134 5.06 -8.78 7.02
CA ASP A 134 4.55 -8.14 8.24
C ASP A 134 3.25 -7.39 7.93
N PHE A 135 2.20 -8.18 7.80
CA PHE A 135 0.86 -7.76 7.49
C PHE A 135 0.18 -7.20 8.75
N LEU A 136 -0.14 -5.91 8.74
CA LEU A 136 -0.95 -5.31 9.80
C LEU A 136 -2.45 -5.60 9.53
N THR A 137 -2.91 -6.83 9.79
CA THR A 137 -4.34 -7.24 9.75
C THR A 137 -4.98 -7.46 11.11
N LYS A 138 -4.36 -6.97 12.17
CA LYS A 138 -4.91 -6.98 13.52
C LYS A 138 -4.79 -5.56 14.08
N PRO A 139 -5.46 -5.22 15.21
CA PRO A 139 -5.20 -3.94 15.89
C PRO A 139 -3.70 -3.66 15.90
N VAL A 140 -3.32 -2.49 15.39
CA VAL A 140 -1.92 -2.16 15.09
C VAL A 140 -1.11 -2.20 16.37
N ASP A 141 -0.15 -3.13 16.41
CA ASP A 141 0.85 -3.17 17.46
C ASP A 141 1.98 -2.19 17.12
N PHE A 142 1.85 -0.96 17.64
CA PHE A 142 2.86 0.08 17.49
C PHE A 142 4.22 -0.30 18.10
N SER A 143 4.28 -1.31 18.98
CA SER A 143 5.53 -1.79 19.56
C SER A 143 6.34 -2.56 18.52
N GLN A 144 5.68 -3.44 17.75
CA GLN A 144 6.31 -4.15 16.64
C GLN A 144 6.74 -3.19 15.52
N LEU A 145 5.92 -2.17 15.25
CA LEU A 145 6.27 -1.13 14.29
C LEU A 145 7.55 -0.39 14.69
N LYS A 146 7.72 -0.04 15.97
CA LYS A 146 8.94 0.62 16.48
C LYS A 146 10.18 -0.25 16.32
N VAL A 147 10.07 -1.55 16.61
CA VAL A 147 11.18 -2.51 16.44
C VAL A 147 11.57 -2.61 14.97
N LYS A 148 10.59 -2.79 14.07
CA LYS A 148 10.81 -2.93 12.64
C LYS A 148 11.46 -1.68 12.02
N LEU A 149 11.03 -0.51 12.45
CA LEU A 149 11.57 0.77 11.99
C LEU A 149 12.86 1.20 12.69
N LYS A 150 13.41 0.38 13.59
CA LYS A 150 14.59 0.70 14.42
C LYS A 150 14.46 2.05 15.14
N LEU A 151 13.26 2.34 15.67
CA LEU A 151 12.91 3.61 16.32
C LEU A 151 13.27 3.68 17.82
N THR A 152 14.31 2.95 18.25
CA THR A 152 14.87 2.99 19.61
C THR A 152 15.88 4.11 19.77
#